data_AF-A0A5D4TWA3-F1
#
_entry.id   AF-A0A5D4TWA3-F1
#
_cell.length_a   1.000
_cell.length_b   1.000
_cell.length_c   1.000
_cell.angle_alpha   90.00
_cell.angle_beta   90.00
_cell.angle_gamma   90.00
#
_symmetry.space_group_name_H-M   'P 1'
#
loop_
_entity.id
_entity.type
_entity.pdbx_description
1 polymer ?
#
loop_
_entity_poly.entity_id
_entity_poly.type
_entity_poly.pdbx_seq_one_letter_code
_entity_poly.pdbx_strand_id
1 'polypeptide(L)'
;MRDLDTLWGYILVFLLAAAPFFEAYGVIPLAIIAGLTPVPVIILGLLGNIATVLLVIVFINKIKEWRQKKKEGKEKQESKRGLRAQKLWKKYGLPGLAIIGPLLVGSHLTAVMCLSFGGSKKNTAYWMVGSIVLWSVTFATLVHFGIDLLGHEERNYFE
;
A
#
# COMPACT_ATOMS: atom_id res chain seq x y z
N MET A 1 -13.66 -29.24 -4.20
CA MET A 1 -12.52 -28.73 -5.01
C MET A 1 -12.65 -27.22 -5.19
N ARG A 2 -13.78 -26.68 -5.70
CA ARG A 2 -14.01 -25.21 -5.78
C ARG A 2 -13.72 -24.44 -4.48
N ASP A 3 -14.13 -24.93 -3.32
CA ASP A 3 -13.93 -24.21 -2.04
C ASP A 3 -12.48 -24.11 -1.60
N LEU A 4 -11.67 -25.15 -1.87
CA LEU A 4 -10.23 -25.14 -1.59
C LEU A 4 -9.51 -24.15 -2.51
N ASP A 5 -9.89 -24.10 -3.78
CA ASP A 5 -9.30 -23.18 -4.76
C ASP A 5 -9.62 -21.72 -4.40
N THR A 6 -10.84 -21.44 -3.94
CA THR A 6 -11.23 -20.11 -3.46
C THR A 6 -10.49 -19.72 -2.17
N LEU A 7 -10.34 -20.66 -1.22
CA LEU A 7 -9.56 -20.43 0.00
C LEU A 7 -8.10 -20.10 -0.32
N TRP A 8 -7.49 -20.83 -1.26
CA TRP A 8 -6.14 -20.52 -1.75
C TRP A 8 -6.06 -19.15 -2.40
N GLY A 9 -7.08 -18.75 -3.16
CA GLY A 9 -7.20 -17.41 -3.71
C GLY A 9 -7.12 -16.32 -2.62
N TYR A 10 -7.87 -16.48 -1.53
CA TYR A 10 -7.84 -15.53 -0.41
C TYR A 10 -6.49 -15.49 0.32
N ILE A 11 -5.86 -16.65 0.52
CA ILE A 11 -4.51 -16.73 1.10
C ILE A 11 -3.50 -16.01 0.20
N LEU A 12 -3.57 -16.24 -1.11
CA LEU A 12 -2.69 -15.58 -2.07
C LEU A 12 -2.90 -14.07 -2.09
N VAL A 13 -4.14 -13.58 -1.99
CA VAL A 13 -4.41 -12.13 -1.88
C VAL A 13 -3.70 -11.54 -0.66
N PHE A 14 -3.81 -12.16 0.50
CA PHE A 14 -3.14 -11.70 1.71
C PHE A 14 -1.61 -11.70 1.54
N LEU A 15 -1.04 -12.80 1.06
CA LEU A 15 0.41 -12.96 0.90
C LEU A 15 1.00 -12.02 -0.15
N LEU A 16 0.31 -11.87 -1.29
CA LEU A 16 0.73 -10.95 -2.34
C LEU A 16 0.62 -9.52 -1.85
N ALA A 17 -0.49 -9.10 -1.24
CA ALA A 17 -0.62 -7.73 -0.74
C ALA A 17 0.39 -7.40 0.37
N ALA A 18 0.81 -8.41 1.15
CA ALA A 18 1.86 -8.28 2.14
C ALA A 18 3.27 -8.13 1.52
N ALA A 19 3.50 -8.70 0.33
CA ALA A 19 4.80 -8.64 -0.31
C ALA A 19 5.18 -7.20 -0.69
N PRO A 20 6.40 -6.73 -0.36
CA PRO A 20 6.92 -5.49 -0.91
C PRO A 20 6.84 -5.55 -2.44
N PHE A 21 6.50 -4.45 -3.11
CA PHE A 21 6.23 -4.33 -4.55
C PHE A 21 4.83 -4.73 -5.02
N PHE A 22 4.07 -5.48 -4.22
CA PHE A 22 2.70 -5.87 -4.54
C PHE A 22 1.74 -5.05 -3.66
N GLU A 23 1.29 -3.94 -4.22
CA GLU A 23 0.51 -2.97 -3.47
C GLU A 23 -0.97 -3.37 -3.40
N ALA A 24 -1.61 -3.18 -2.24
CA ALA A 24 -3.02 -3.55 -2.01
C ALA A 24 -3.96 -3.00 -3.08
N TYR A 25 -3.78 -1.73 -3.48
CA TYR A 25 -4.59 -1.08 -4.51
C TYR A 25 -4.40 -1.68 -5.93
N GLY A 26 -3.41 -2.56 -6.14
CA GLY A 26 -3.27 -3.35 -7.36
C GLY A 26 -3.76 -4.80 -7.18
N VAL A 27 -3.39 -5.44 -6.07
CA VAL A 27 -3.76 -6.83 -5.78
C VAL A 27 -5.28 -6.99 -5.62
N ILE A 28 -5.93 -6.08 -4.88
CA ILE A 28 -7.37 -6.14 -4.61
C ILE A 28 -8.20 -6.09 -5.91
N PRO A 29 -8.03 -5.07 -6.79
CA PRO A 29 -8.74 -5.04 -8.06
C PRO A 29 -8.52 -6.27 -8.94
N LEU A 30 -7.28 -6.77 -9.01
CA LEU A 30 -6.96 -7.95 -9.83
C LEU A 30 -7.66 -9.21 -9.32
N ALA A 31 -7.75 -9.38 -8.00
CA ALA A 31 -8.46 -10.52 -7.40
C ALA A 31 -9.98 -10.43 -7.61
N ILE A 32 -10.55 -9.22 -7.56
CA ILE A 32 -11.97 -9.00 -7.89
C ILE A 32 -12.25 -9.36 -9.35
N ILE A 33 -11.40 -8.90 -10.29
CA ILE A 33 -11.50 -9.25 -11.72
C ILE A 33 -11.35 -10.77 -11.92
N ALA A 34 -10.50 -11.42 -11.13
CA ALA A 34 -10.34 -12.88 -11.14
C ALA A 34 -11.56 -13.64 -10.59
N GLY A 35 -12.58 -12.95 -10.07
CA GLY A 35 -13.85 -13.52 -9.63
C GLY A 35 -13.95 -13.83 -8.15
N LEU A 36 -13.02 -13.37 -7.31
CA LEU A 36 -13.14 -13.52 -5.86
C LEU A 36 -14.11 -12.48 -5.29
N THR A 37 -14.82 -12.84 -4.22
CA THR A 37 -15.78 -11.95 -3.54
C THR A 37 -15.06 -10.68 -3.02
N PRO A 38 -15.54 -9.46 -3.33
CA PRO A 38 -14.80 -8.21 -3.05
C PRO A 38 -14.56 -7.96 -1.56
N VAL A 39 -15.55 -8.20 -0.70
CA VAL A 39 -15.45 -7.89 0.74
C VAL A 39 -14.26 -8.61 1.40
N PRO A 40 -14.13 -9.95 1.34
CA PRO A 40 -12.97 -10.64 1.91
C PRO A 40 -11.66 -10.27 1.22
N VAL A 41 -11.65 -10.05 -0.10
CA VAL A 41 -10.45 -9.60 -0.84
C VAL A 41 -9.95 -8.25 -0.32
N ILE A 42 -10.84 -7.27 -0.17
CA ILE A 42 -10.50 -5.93 0.32
C ILE A 42 -9.93 -6.03 1.74
N ILE A 43 -10.61 -6.78 2.62
CA ILE A 43 -10.16 -6.95 4.02
C ILE A 43 -8.78 -7.60 4.06
N LEU A 44 -8.60 -8.73 3.38
CA LEU A 44 -7.34 -9.48 3.40
C LEU A 44 -6.20 -8.72 2.73
N GLY A 45 -6.47 -8.06 1.61
CA GLY A 45 -5.49 -7.24 0.90
C GLY A 45 -5.04 -6.04 1.74
N LEU A 46 -5.98 -5.35 2.40
CA LEU A 46 -5.66 -4.27 3.32
C LEU A 46 -4.85 -4.76 4.53
N LEU A 47 -5.27 -5.85 5.17
CA LEU A 47 -4.59 -6.39 6.34
C LEU A 47 -3.16 -6.82 6.01
N GLY A 48 -2.95 -7.54 4.90
CA GLY A 48 -1.63 -7.98 4.47
C GLY A 48 -0.68 -6.80 4.24
N ASN A 49 -1.13 -5.82 3.46
CA ASN A 49 -0.32 -4.65 3.10
C ASN A 49 -0.07 -3.71 4.29
N ILE A 50 -1.10 -3.41 5.08
CA ILE A 50 -0.95 -2.55 6.26
C ILE A 50 0.01 -3.20 7.26
N ALA A 51 -0.10 -4.51 7.51
CA ALA A 51 0.78 -5.20 8.44
C ALA A 51 2.26 -5.06 8.06
N THR A 52 2.60 -5.27 6.79
CA THR A 52 3.99 -5.18 6.32
C THR A 52 4.48 -3.73 6.21
N VAL A 53 3.65 -2.78 5.81
CA VAL A 53 3.99 -1.35 5.84
C VAL A 53 4.26 -0.88 7.27
N LEU A 54 3.44 -1.27 8.24
CA LEU A 54 3.66 -0.94 9.66
C LEU A 54 4.95 -1.60 10.19
N LEU A 55 5.24 -2.84 9.78
CA LEU A 55 6.50 -3.52 10.12
C LEU A 55 7.69 -2.74 9.57
N VAL A 56 7.65 -2.32 8.29
CA VAL A 56 8.68 -1.47 7.69
C VAL A 56 8.85 -0.17 8.46
N ILE A 57 7.76 0.48 8.87
CA ILE A 57 7.81 1.72 9.65
C ILE A 57 8.55 1.51 10.98
N VAL A 58 8.21 0.46 11.72
CA VAL A 58 8.86 0.11 12.99
C VAL A 58 10.34 -0.20 12.77
N PHE A 59 10.65 -1.01 11.76
CA PHE A 59 12.01 -1.43 11.43
C PHE A 59 12.90 -0.24 11.05
N ILE A 60 12.45 0.62 10.13
CA ILE A 60 13.19 1.80 9.70
C ILE A 60 13.36 2.80 10.84
N ASN A 61 12.33 3.00 11.67
CA ASN A 61 12.44 3.87 12.82
C ASN A 61 13.50 3.36 13.82
N LYS A 62 13.54 2.04 14.09
CA LYS A 62 14.56 1.43 14.95
C LYS A 62 15.97 1.58 14.37
N ILE A 63 16.12 1.43 13.06
CA ILE A 63 17.41 1.68 12.37
C ILE A 63 17.81 3.15 12.51
N LYS A 64 16.86 4.09 12.36
CA LYS A 64 17.11 5.53 12.49
C LYS A 64 17.59 5.88 13.90
N GLU A 65 16.92 5.37 14.94
CA GLU A 65 17.31 5.55 16.34
C GLU A 65 18.69 4.94 16.63
N TRP A 66 18.99 3.78 16.07
CA TRP A 66 20.30 3.14 16.20
C TRP A 66 21.41 3.95 15.50
N ARG A 67 21.14 4.46 14.30
CA ARG A 67 22.09 5.30 13.55
C ARG A 67 22.24 6.69 14.13
N GLN A 68 21.24 7.28 14.79
CA GLN A 68 21.41 8.57 15.47
C GLN A 68 22.46 8.52 16.60
N LYS A 69 22.76 7.32 17.13
CA LYS A 69 23.84 7.11 18.11
C LYS A 69 25.24 7.03 17.48
N LYS A 70 25.36 6.90 16.15
CA LYS A 70 26.61 6.95 15.40
C LYS A 70 26.52 8.09 14.39
N LYS A 71 27.22 9.21 14.61
CA LYS A 71 27.28 10.33 13.64
C LYS A 71 27.81 9.84 12.28
N GLU A 72 26.92 9.39 11.41
CA GLU A 72 27.23 9.10 10.01
C GLU A 72 26.16 9.74 9.12
N GLY A 73 26.52 10.88 8.53
CA GLY A 73 25.85 11.43 7.37
C GLY A 73 26.16 10.56 6.17
N LYS A 74 25.29 9.60 5.87
CA LYS A 74 25.30 8.97 4.54
C LYS A 74 24.41 9.80 3.62
N GLU A 75 25.02 10.51 2.68
CA GLU A 75 24.34 10.98 1.48
C GLU A 75 23.72 9.77 0.79
N LYS A 76 22.39 9.65 0.86
CA LYS A 76 21.67 8.65 0.09
C LYS A 76 21.72 9.10 -1.37
N GLN A 77 22.28 8.27 -2.24
CA GLN A 77 22.17 8.46 -3.70
C GLN A 77 20.71 8.74 -4.08
N GLU A 78 20.48 9.89 -4.72
CA GLU A 78 19.15 10.32 -5.10
C GLU A 78 18.64 9.51 -6.29
N SER A 79 17.83 8.48 -6.01
CA SER A 79 17.08 7.79 -7.07
C SER A 79 16.03 8.72 -7.68
N LYS A 80 15.65 8.48 -8.95
CA LYS A 80 14.55 9.22 -9.62
C LYS A 80 13.24 9.20 -8.80
N ARG A 81 12.95 8.07 -8.14
CA ARG A 81 11.80 7.91 -7.22
C ARG A 81 11.97 8.78 -5.97
N GLY A 82 13.17 8.83 -5.39
CA GLY A 82 13.52 9.69 -4.26
C GLY A 82 13.35 11.17 -4.55
N LEU A 83 13.77 11.63 -5.73
CA LEU A 83 13.58 13.02 -6.17
C LEU A 83 12.11 13.42 -6.25
N ARG A 84 11.25 12.54 -6.80
CA ARG A 84 9.79 12.78 -6.88
C ARG A 84 9.17 12.90 -5.48
N ALA A 85 9.53 11.99 -4.59
CA ALA A 85 9.05 12.03 -3.21
C ALA A 85 9.58 13.26 -2.45
N GLN A 86 10.83 13.66 -2.67
CA GLN A 86 11.40 14.86 -2.04
C GLN A 86 10.67 16.13 -2.50
N LYS A 87 10.29 16.23 -3.79
CA LYS A 87 9.45 17.34 -4.29
C LYS A 87 8.09 17.41 -3.58
N LEU A 88 7.41 16.27 -3.44
CA LEU A 88 6.13 16.20 -2.72
C LEU A 88 6.29 16.56 -1.25
N TRP A 89 7.34 16.07 -0.60
CA TRP A 89 7.65 16.39 0.79
C TRP A 89 7.90 17.88 1.00
N LYS A 90 8.72 18.50 0.15
CA LYS A 90 9.02 19.94 0.23
C LYS A 90 7.77 20.81 0.07
N LYS A 91 6.79 20.37 -0.74
CA LYS A 91 5.57 21.15 -1.02
C LYS A 91 4.43 20.90 -0.02
N TYR A 92 4.22 19.65 0.39
CA TYR A 92 3.03 19.22 1.13
C TYR A 92 3.34 18.44 2.42
N GLY A 93 4.62 18.22 2.74
CA GLY A 93 5.05 17.48 3.92
C GLY A 93 4.56 16.03 3.96
N LEU A 94 4.31 15.56 5.17
CA LEU A 94 3.89 14.18 5.43
C LEU A 94 2.54 13.80 4.80
N PRO A 95 1.46 14.60 4.94
CA PRO A 95 0.17 14.22 4.36
C PRO A 95 0.22 14.07 2.84
N GLY A 96 0.83 15.04 2.14
CA GLY A 96 0.88 14.99 0.68
C GLY A 96 1.76 13.87 0.15
N LEU A 97 2.91 13.59 0.79
CA LEU A 97 3.73 12.44 0.42
C LEU A 97 3.02 11.12 0.74
N ALA A 98 2.34 11.00 1.89
CA ALA A 98 1.66 9.78 2.25
C ALA A 98 0.45 9.47 1.36
N ILE A 99 -0.28 10.49 0.89
CA ILE A 99 -1.43 10.32 -0.01
C ILE A 99 -0.96 10.04 -1.44
N ILE A 100 -0.02 10.82 -1.98
CA ILE A 100 0.35 10.75 -3.41
C ILE A 100 1.49 9.76 -3.64
N GLY A 101 2.40 9.64 -2.69
CA GLY A 101 3.59 8.79 -2.77
C GLY A 101 3.29 7.34 -3.09
N PRO A 102 2.29 6.66 -2.49
CA PRO A 102 2.04 5.25 -2.73
C PRO A 102 1.80 4.96 -4.22
N LEU A 103 1.02 5.79 -4.91
CA LEU A 103 0.81 5.64 -6.35
C LEU A 103 2.06 5.86 -7.20
N LEU A 104 2.98 6.71 -6.76
CA LEU A 104 4.18 7.05 -7.54
C LEU A 104 5.33 6.06 -7.32
N VAL A 105 5.48 5.55 -6.11
CA VAL A 105 6.68 4.79 -5.71
C VAL A 105 6.39 3.51 -4.92
N GLY A 106 5.14 3.24 -4.56
CA GLY A 106 4.71 2.14 -3.69
C GLY A 106 4.57 2.58 -2.22
N SER A 107 3.65 1.95 -1.48
CA SER A 107 3.35 2.31 -0.08
C SER A 107 4.54 2.06 0.83
N HIS A 108 5.21 0.92 0.67
CA HIS A 108 6.38 0.54 1.45
C HIS A 108 7.49 1.58 1.30
N LEU A 109 7.83 1.93 0.06
CA LEU A 109 8.90 2.89 -0.22
C LEU A 109 8.51 4.31 0.23
N THR A 110 7.25 4.68 0.08
CA THR A 110 6.71 5.96 0.59
C THR A 110 6.86 6.05 2.09
N ALA A 111 6.52 4.99 2.84
CA ALA A 111 6.68 4.95 4.29
C ALA A 111 8.16 5.13 4.70
N VAL A 112 9.09 4.48 4.00
CA VAL A 112 10.54 4.68 4.21
C VAL A 112 10.94 6.14 3.96
N MET A 113 10.42 6.75 2.90
CA MET A 113 10.72 8.14 2.54
C MET A 113 10.14 9.14 3.54
N CYS A 114 8.90 8.95 3.99
CA CYS A 114 8.28 9.74 5.05
C CYS A 114 9.13 9.76 6.33
N LEU A 115 9.59 8.59 6.79
CA LEU A 115 10.47 8.50 7.97
C LEU A 115 11.86 9.10 7.73
N SER A 116 12.40 8.91 6.53
CA SER A 116 13.70 9.45 6.13
C SER A 116 13.71 10.97 6.06
N PHE A 117 12.62 11.59 5.62
CA PHE A 117 12.49 13.03 5.48
C PHE A 117 12.04 13.76 6.76
N GLY A 118 11.79 13.02 7.84
CA GLY A 118 11.54 13.60 9.16
C GLY A 118 10.18 13.27 9.78
N GLY A 119 9.34 12.49 9.10
CA GLY A 119 8.07 12.00 9.65
C GLY A 119 8.29 11.19 10.93
N SER A 120 7.41 11.38 11.91
CA SER A 120 7.39 10.57 13.13
C SER A 120 6.78 9.20 12.86
N LYS A 121 7.19 8.16 13.61
CA LYS A 121 6.66 6.80 13.49
C LYS A 121 5.12 6.76 13.54
N LYS A 122 4.53 7.43 14.53
CA LYS A 122 3.07 7.44 14.76
C LYS A 122 2.34 8.12 13.62
N ASN A 123 2.72 9.35 13.27
CA ASN A 123 2.02 10.11 12.23
C ASN A 123 2.19 9.46 10.85
N THR A 124 3.38 8.91 10.56
CA THR A 124 3.61 8.18 9.31
C THR A 124 2.71 6.95 9.22
N ALA A 125 2.58 6.17 10.29
CA ALA A 125 1.66 5.04 10.33
C ALA A 125 0.21 5.46 10.05
N TYR A 126 -0.29 6.48 10.75
CA TYR A 126 -1.67 6.96 10.56
C TYR A 126 -1.94 7.40 9.12
N TRP A 127 -1.08 8.24 8.54
CA TRP A 127 -1.26 8.73 7.18
C TRP A 127 -1.11 7.64 6.12
N MET A 128 -0.17 6.71 6.31
CA MET A 128 0.01 5.59 5.39
C MET A 128 -1.19 4.64 5.41
N VAL A 129 -1.70 4.28 6.59
CA VAL A 129 -2.91 3.46 6.71
C VAL A 129 -4.09 4.13 6.00
N GLY A 130 -4.33 5.41 6.28
CA GLY A 130 -5.38 6.19 5.62
C GLY A 130 -5.22 6.19 4.09
N SER A 131 -3.99 6.38 3.59
CA SER A 131 -3.75 6.37 2.15
C SER A 131 -3.93 5.00 1.51
N ILE A 132 -3.50 3.92 2.17
CA ILE A 132 -3.65 2.56 1.66
C ILE A 132 -5.14 2.21 1.55
N VAL A 133 -5.93 2.53 2.58
CA VAL A 133 -7.39 2.36 2.56
C VAL A 133 -8.01 3.21 1.45
N LEU A 134 -7.67 4.49 1.37
CA LEU A 134 -8.19 5.41 0.36
C LEU A 134 -8.00 4.85 -1.06
N TRP A 135 -6.78 4.48 -1.43
CA TRP A 135 -6.50 4.01 -2.79
C TRP A 135 -7.04 2.62 -3.06
N SER A 136 -7.03 1.72 -2.08
CA SER A 136 -7.57 0.37 -2.26
C SER A 136 -9.08 0.41 -2.50
N VAL A 137 -9.82 1.22 -1.71
CA VAL A 137 -11.26 1.42 -1.92
C VAL A 137 -11.51 2.12 -3.25
N THR A 138 -10.76 3.18 -3.57
CA THR A 138 -10.90 3.90 -4.85
C THR A 138 -10.75 2.96 -6.04
N PHE A 139 -9.70 2.14 -6.08
CA PHE A 139 -9.46 1.22 -7.19
C PHE A 139 -10.44 0.05 -7.22
N ALA A 140 -10.85 -0.48 -6.07
CA ALA A 140 -11.90 -1.50 -6.01
C ALA A 140 -13.22 -0.98 -6.60
N THR A 141 -13.63 0.24 -6.21
CA THR A 141 -14.82 0.90 -6.74
C THR A 141 -14.69 1.21 -8.24
N LEU A 142 -13.53 1.66 -8.70
CA LEU A 142 -13.27 1.89 -10.13
C LEU A 142 -13.40 0.61 -10.94
N VAL A 143 -12.92 -0.53 -10.42
CA VAL A 143 -13.07 -1.82 -11.08
C VAL A 143 -14.52 -2.28 -11.10
N HIS A 144 -15.26 -2.08 -10.00
CA HIS A 144 -16.69 -2.41 -9.98
C HIS A 144 -17.45 -1.68 -11.10
N PHE A 145 -17.33 -0.34 -11.16
CA PHE A 145 -17.96 0.44 -12.22
C PHE A 145 -17.38 0.15 -13.61
N GLY A 146 -16.10 -0.18 -13.70
CA GLY A 146 -15.45 -0.54 -14.96
C GLY A 146 -15.98 -1.85 -15.54
N ILE A 147 -16.26 -2.85 -14.68
CA ILE A 147 -16.85 -4.13 -15.08
C ILE A 147 -18.30 -3.92 -15.52
N ASP A 148 -19.08 -3.13 -14.78
CA ASP A 148 -20.48 -2.83 -15.11
C ASP A 148 -20.59 -2.10 -16.47
N LEU A 149 -19.72 -1.13 -16.73
CA LEU A 149 -19.68 -0.38 -18.00
C LEU A 149 -19.30 -1.25 -19.21
N LEU A 150 -18.52 -2.32 -18.99
CA LEU A 150 -18.09 -3.24 -20.05
C LEU A 150 -19.12 -4.36 -20.34
N GLY A 151 -20.29 -4.35 -19.68
CA GLY A 151 -21.43 -5.20 -20.05
C GLY A 151 -21.37 -6.65 -19.55
N HIS A 152 -20.66 -6.93 -18.46
CA HIS A 152 -20.72 -8.23 -17.79
C HIS A 152 -21.80 -8.24 -16.68
N GLU A 153 -23.08 -8.18 -17.06
CA GLU A 153 -24.23 -8.17 -16.14
C GLU A 153 -24.44 -9.45 -15.29
N GLU A 154 -23.68 -10.54 -15.48
CA GLU A 154 -23.98 -11.84 -14.84
C GLU A 154 -23.04 -12.26 -13.68
N ARG A 155 -22.43 -11.32 -12.95
CA ARG A 155 -21.73 -11.67 -11.70
C ARG A 155 -22.16 -10.75 -10.57
N ASN A 156 -23.12 -11.20 -9.77
CA ASN A 156 -23.40 -10.59 -8.46
C ASN A 156 -22.18 -10.80 -7.55
N TYR A 157 -21.26 -9.82 -7.54
CA TYR A 157 -20.05 -9.88 -6.73
C TYR A 157 -20.30 -9.63 -5.23
N PHE A 158 -21.46 -9.11 -4.85
CA PHE A 158 -21.77 -8.69 -3.48
C PHE A 158 -22.83 -9.54 -2.75
N GLU A 159 -23.19 -10.71 -3.29
CA GLU A 159 -24.03 -11.72 -2.61
C GLU A 159 -23.20 -12.84 -1.98
#